data_AF-A0A9X4B211-F1
#
_entry.id   AF-A0A9X4B211-F1
#
_cell.length_a   1.000
_cell.length_b   1.000
_cell.length_c   1.000
_cell.angle_alpha   90.00
_cell.angle_beta   90.00
_cell.angle_gamma   90.00
#
_symmetry.space_group_name_H-M   'P 1'
#
loop_
_entity.id
_entity.type
_entity.pdbx_description
1 polymer ?
#
loop_
_entity_poly.entity_id
_entity_poly.type
_entity_poly.pdbx_seq_one_letter_code
_entity_poly.pdbx_strand_id
1 'polypeptide(L)'
;MYNMVKAKDIIKIKKEHEKYKKLYENETDLLKRLKYGRMFREYEDKMMDIELQLLNIEYGIYKNSELHKNIFIDKYINKIPVERLVDKYRLSRTTIYRFSNKAKDLFESNRWKI
;
A
#
# COMPACT_ATOMS: atom_id res chain seq x y z
N MET A 1 -7.03 -9.32 12.12
CA MET A 1 -8.02 -8.25 12.37
C MET A 1 -7.74 -7.18 11.33
N TYR A 2 -8.67 -6.96 10.40
CA TYR A 2 -8.48 -6.00 9.31
C TYR A 2 -8.43 -4.57 9.85
N ASN A 3 -7.31 -3.88 9.62
CA ASN A 3 -7.14 -2.47 10.00
C ASN A 3 -6.92 -1.60 8.77
N MET A 4 -7.66 -0.49 8.71
CA MET A 4 -7.57 0.46 7.61
C MET A 4 -6.18 1.12 7.58
N VAL A 5 -5.35 0.78 6.59
CA VAL A 5 -4.05 1.44 6.36
C VAL A 5 -4.27 2.74 5.60
N LYS A 6 -3.47 3.76 5.94
CA LYS A 6 -3.44 5.03 5.22
C LYS A 6 -2.38 5.00 4.13
N ALA A 7 -2.67 5.59 2.97
CA ALA A 7 -1.77 5.55 1.81
C ALA A 7 -0.39 6.15 2.13
N LYS A 8 -0.33 7.13 3.04
CA LYS A 8 0.93 7.75 3.50
C LYS A 8 1.84 6.77 4.27
N ASP A 9 1.29 5.74 4.89
CA ASP A 9 1.99 4.84 5.80
C ASP A 9 2.50 3.55 5.11
N ILE A 10 2.05 3.26 3.89
CA ILE A 10 2.39 2.04 3.13
C ILE A 10 3.91 1.80 3.08
N ILE A 11 4.68 2.83 2.78
CA ILE A 11 6.14 2.70 2.66
C ILE A 11 6.79 2.38 4.00
N LYS A 12 6.31 3.00 5.08
CA LYS A 12 6.81 2.71 6.42
C LYS A 12 6.53 1.25 6.78
N ILE A 13 5.31 0.77 6.50
CA ILE A 13 4.90 -0.61 6.72
C ILE A 13 5.80 -1.57 5.94
N LYS A 14 6.01 -1.34 4.63
CA LYS A 14 6.92 -2.14 3.80
C LYS A 14 8.35 -2.18 4.35
N LYS A 15 8.88 -1.04 4.80
CA LYS A 15 10.23 -0.96 5.38
C LYS A 15 10.36 -1.72 6.69
N GLU A 16 9.38 -1.58 7.59
CA GLU A 16 9.40 -2.28 8.87
C GLU A 16 9.19 -3.78 8.67
N HIS A 17 8.31 -4.20 7.76
CA HIS A 17 8.15 -5.61 7.37
C HIS A 17 9.49 -6.23 6.96
N GLU A 18 10.20 -5.61 6.02
CA GLU A 18 11.50 -6.09 5.55
C GLU A 18 12.57 -6.09 6.65
N LYS A 19 12.58 -5.06 7.50
CA LYS A 19 13.47 -4.98 8.65
C LYS A 19 13.24 -6.12 9.63
N TYR A 20 11.99 -6.37 10.03
CA TYR A 20 11.68 -7.43 11.00
C TYR A 20 11.84 -8.83 10.42
N LYS A 21 11.62 -9.01 9.11
CA LYS A 21 11.97 -10.25 8.40
C LYS A 21 13.45 -10.56 8.58
N LYS A 22 14.33 -9.62 8.25
CA LYS A 22 15.78 -9.78 8.38
C LYS A 22 16.21 -10.02 9.83
N LEU A 23 15.62 -9.31 10.80
CA LEU A 23 15.93 -9.53 12.20
C LEU A 23 15.50 -10.92 12.67
N TYR A 24 14.32 -11.38 12.25
CA TYR A 24 13.81 -12.71 12.60
C TYR A 24 14.65 -13.86 12.00
N GLU A 25 15.06 -13.72 10.74
CA GLU A 25 15.83 -14.75 10.03
C GLU A 25 17.28 -14.88 10.54
N ASN A 26 17.88 -13.80 11.04
CA ASN A 26 19.28 -13.77 11.46
C ASN A 26 19.50 -13.83 12.98
N GLU A 27 18.45 -13.76 13.80
CA GLU A 27 18.57 -13.77 15.27
C GLU A 27 18.70 -15.20 15.83
N THR A 28 19.70 -15.39 16.68
CA THR A 28 20.00 -16.68 17.32
C THR A 28 19.46 -16.76 18.75
N ASP A 29 19.29 -15.61 19.43
CA ASP A 29 18.66 -15.54 20.74
C ASP A 29 17.17 -15.85 20.65
N LEU A 30 16.72 -16.89 21.37
CA LEU A 30 15.34 -17.38 21.28
C LEU A 30 14.30 -16.32 21.67
N LEU A 31 14.55 -15.53 22.72
CA LEU A 31 13.61 -14.53 23.21
C LEU A 31 13.49 -13.37 22.23
N LYS A 32 14.61 -12.89 21.69
CA LYS A 32 14.63 -11.85 20.65
C LYS A 32 14.01 -12.36 19.36
N ARG A 33 14.28 -13.60 18.95
CA ARG A 33 13.71 -14.21 17.75
C ARG A 33 12.19 -14.31 17.86
N LEU A 34 11.65 -14.73 19.01
CA LEU A 34 10.20 -14.73 19.26
C LEU A 34 9.61 -13.31 19.16
N LYS A 35 10.28 -12.31 19.75
CA LYS A 35 9.87 -10.90 19.66
C LYS A 35 9.85 -10.42 18.21
N TYR A 36 10.91 -10.64 17.44
CA TYR A 36 10.97 -10.21 16.04
C TYR A 36 9.98 -10.96 15.17
N GLY A 37 9.80 -12.27 15.39
CA GLY A 37 8.80 -13.05 14.68
C GLY A 37 7.37 -12.56 14.92
N ARG A 38 7.05 -12.13 16.15
CA ARG A 38 5.78 -11.46 16.44
C ARG A 38 5.63 -10.16 15.65
N MET A 39 6.64 -9.27 15.71
CA MET A 39 6.60 -8.00 14.99
C MET A 39 6.49 -8.20 13.47
N PHE A 40 7.21 -9.18 12.93
CA PHE A 40 7.16 -9.54 11.53
C PHE A 40 5.73 -9.92 11.11
N ARG A 41 5.07 -10.83 11.83
CA ARG A 41 3.67 -11.20 11.58
C ARG A 41 2.72 -10.02 11.67
N GLU A 42 2.90 -9.12 12.65
CA GLU A 42 2.08 -7.90 12.76
C GLU A 42 2.23 -6.97 11.55
N TYR A 43 3.39 -6.97 10.89
CA TYR A 43 3.58 -6.22 9.64
C TYR A 43 3.17 -7.03 8.40
N GLU A 44 3.20 -8.36 8.41
CA GLU A 44 2.57 -9.20 7.37
C GLU A 44 1.07 -8.96 7.31
N ASP A 45 0.39 -8.95 8.47
CA ASP A 45 -1.04 -8.65 8.54
C ASP A 45 -1.37 -7.28 7.91
N LYS A 46 -0.54 -6.26 8.18
CA LYS A 46 -0.70 -4.93 7.58
C LYS A 46 -0.42 -4.91 6.08
N MET A 47 0.49 -5.76 5.60
CA MET A 47 0.75 -5.92 4.17
C MET A 47 -0.46 -6.56 3.47
N MET A 48 -1.07 -7.57 4.09
CA MET A 48 -2.32 -8.18 3.61
C MET A 48 -3.47 -7.17 3.61
N ASP A 49 -3.58 -6.32 4.64
CA ASP A 49 -4.56 -5.23 4.69
C ASP A 49 -4.38 -4.26 3.51
N ILE A 50 -3.13 -3.92 3.15
CA ILE A 50 -2.82 -3.07 1.98
C ILE A 50 -3.28 -3.75 0.68
N GLU A 51 -3.04 -5.05 0.52
CA GLU A 51 -3.48 -5.80 -0.67
C GLU A 51 -5.00 -5.83 -0.80
N LEU A 52 -5.71 -6.10 0.29
CA LEU A 52 -7.17 -6.01 0.36
C LEU A 52 -7.68 -4.60 0.01
N GLN A 53 -7.05 -3.55 0.56
CA GLN A 53 -7.44 -2.17 0.25
C GLN A 53 -7.16 -1.79 -1.21
N LEU A 54 -6.15 -2.38 -1.86
CA LEU A 54 -5.94 -2.17 -3.29
C LEU A 54 -7.07 -2.77 -4.12
N LEU A 55 -7.67 -3.89 -3.70
CA LEU A 55 -8.86 -4.46 -4.36
C LEU A 55 -10.07 -3.50 -4.28
N ASN A 56 -10.18 -2.68 -3.23
CA ASN A 56 -11.25 -1.67 -3.16
C ASN A 56 -11.20 -0.66 -4.32
N ILE A 57 -10.00 -0.36 -4.84
CA ILE A 57 -9.84 0.50 -6.01
C ILE A 57 -10.40 -0.19 -7.25
N GLU A 58 -10.16 -1.50 -7.39
CA GLU A 58 -10.64 -2.29 -8.52
C GLU A 58 -12.16 -2.41 -8.51
N TYR A 59 -12.75 -2.76 -7.36
CA TYR A 59 -14.21 -2.90 -7.23
C TYR A 59 -14.94 -1.55 -7.23
N GLY A 60 -14.31 -0.50 -6.70
CA GLY A 60 -14.91 0.84 -6.63
C GLY A 60 -14.90 1.61 -7.96
N ILE A 61 -14.26 1.09 -9.00
CA ILE A 61 -14.08 1.77 -10.29
C ILE A 61 -14.50 0.86 -11.44
N TYR A 62 -15.63 1.18 -12.07
CA TYR A 62 -16.13 0.40 -13.21
C TYR A 62 -15.32 0.58 -14.51
N LYS A 63 -14.77 1.77 -14.79
CA LYS A 63 -13.96 2.06 -15.99
C LYS A 63 -12.55 2.45 -15.61
N ASN A 64 -11.56 1.83 -16.26
CA ASN A 64 -10.14 2.11 -16.06
C ASN A 64 -9.68 1.92 -14.60
N SER A 65 -10.24 0.93 -13.88
CA SER A 65 -9.83 0.56 -12.52
C SER A 65 -8.33 0.32 -12.42
N GLU A 66 -7.80 -0.44 -13.36
CA GLU A 66 -6.38 -0.78 -13.44
C GLU A 66 -5.50 0.47 -13.60
N LEU A 67 -5.91 1.43 -14.43
CA LEU A 67 -5.20 2.71 -14.56
C LEU A 67 -5.18 3.52 -13.25
N HIS A 68 -6.31 3.56 -12.53
CA HIS A 68 -6.38 4.24 -11.24
C HIS A 68 -5.50 3.55 -10.19
N LYS A 69 -5.53 2.21 -10.14
CA LYS A 69 -4.68 1.41 -9.27
C LYS A 69 -3.20 1.62 -9.59
N ASN A 70 -2.82 1.60 -10.86
CA ASN A 70 -1.42 1.79 -11.28
C ASN A 70 -0.92 3.20 -10.94
N ILE A 71 -1.71 4.24 -11.20
CA ILE A 71 -1.37 5.62 -10.81
C ILE A 71 -1.24 5.73 -9.28
N PHE A 72 -2.11 5.07 -8.52
CA PHE A 72 -2.02 5.04 -7.06
C PHE A 72 -0.72 4.37 -6.58
N ILE A 73 -0.42 3.17 -7.08
CA ILE A 73 0.80 2.43 -6.75
C ILE A 73 2.02 3.29 -7.07
N ASP A 74 2.09 3.86 -8.26
CA ASP A 74 3.25 4.65 -8.67
C ASP A 74 3.45 5.90 -7.80
N LYS A 75 2.36 6.58 -7.46
CA LYS A 75 2.43 7.81 -6.65
C LYS A 75 2.74 7.52 -5.18
N TYR A 76 2.03 6.57 -4.57
CA TYR A 76 2.06 6.37 -3.11
C TYR A 76 3.02 5.28 -2.65
N ILE A 77 3.24 4.25 -3.47
CA ILE A 77 4.14 3.13 -3.15
C ILE A 77 5.51 3.39 -3.77
N ASN A 78 5.57 3.73 -5.06
CA ASN A 78 6.84 3.94 -5.77
C ASN A 78 7.38 5.37 -5.66
N LYS A 79 6.61 6.31 -5.08
CA LYS A 79 6.97 7.73 -4.89
C LYS A 79 7.39 8.45 -6.18
N ILE A 80 6.79 8.06 -7.30
CA ILE A 80 7.05 8.74 -8.58
C ILE A 80 6.42 10.14 -8.52
N PRO A 81 7.20 11.22 -8.81
CA PRO A 81 6.67 12.57 -8.87
C PRO A 81 5.58 12.72 -9.93
N VAL A 82 4.61 13.60 -9.68
CA VAL A 82 3.45 13.78 -10.57
C VAL A 82 3.88 14.17 -11.98
N GLU A 83 4.96 14.93 -12.12
CA GLU A 83 5.57 15.32 -13.40
C GLU A 83 5.93 14.09 -14.23
N ARG A 84 6.58 13.09 -13.62
CA ARG A 84 6.92 11.83 -14.31
C ARG A 84 5.70 10.97 -14.59
N LEU A 85 4.63 11.08 -13.80
CA LEU A 85 3.38 10.38 -14.06
C LEU A 85 2.64 10.97 -15.27
N VAL A 86 2.70 12.29 -15.46
CA VAL A 86 2.15 12.96 -16.64
C VAL A 86 2.77 12.37 -17.90
N ASP A 87 4.10 12.23 -17.93
CA ASP A 87 4.82 11.65 -19.06
C ASP A 87 4.51 10.16 -19.23
N LYS A 88 4.56 9.37 -18.15
CA LYS A 88 4.34 7.91 -18.17
C LYS A 88 2.96 7.53 -18.69
N TYR A 89 1.92 8.23 -18.23
CA TYR A 89 0.53 7.91 -18.57
C TYR A 89 -0.04 8.75 -19.72
N ARG A 90 0.70 9.76 -20.19
CA ARG A 90 0.24 10.74 -21.20
C ARG A 90 -1.09 11.40 -20.80
N LEU A 91 -1.22 11.76 -19.53
CA LEU A 91 -2.42 12.39 -18.97
C LEU A 91 -2.08 13.75 -18.38
N SER A 92 -3.04 14.70 -18.43
CA SER A 92 -2.86 15.99 -17.78
C SER A 92 -2.63 15.85 -16.28
N ARG A 93 -1.85 16.77 -15.70
CA ARG A 93 -1.59 16.83 -14.25
C ARG A 93 -2.88 16.78 -13.44
N THR A 94 -3.91 17.51 -13.86
CA THR A 94 -5.24 17.52 -13.25
C THR A 94 -5.89 16.14 -13.26
N THR A 95 -5.76 15.40 -14.36
CA THR A 95 -6.29 14.03 -14.48
C THR A 95 -5.54 13.08 -13.55
N ILE A 96 -4.21 13.17 -13.47
CA ILE A 96 -3.39 12.38 -12.54
C ILE A 96 -3.84 12.63 -11.09
N TYR A 97 -4.01 13.89 -10.69
CA TYR A 97 -4.51 14.19 -9.35
C TYR A 97 -5.90 13.61 -9.10
N ARG A 98 -6.85 13.84 -10.02
CA ARG A 98 -8.22 13.32 -9.92
C ARG A 98 -8.24 11.80 -9.76
N PHE A 99 -7.52 11.07 -10.60
CA PHE A 99 -7.46 9.60 -10.54
C PHE A 99 -6.79 9.14 -9.25
N SER A 100 -5.66 9.74 -8.87
CA SER A 100 -4.94 9.37 -7.66
C SER A 100 -5.71 9.67 -6.36
N ASN A 101 -6.49 10.75 -6.33
CA ASN A 101 -7.31 11.11 -5.16
C ASN A 101 -8.49 10.16 -5.04
N LYS A 102 -9.21 9.90 -6.14
CA LYS A 102 -10.30 8.92 -6.14
C LYS A 102 -9.83 7.53 -5.73
N ALA A 103 -8.67 7.09 -6.25
CA ALA A 103 -8.07 5.81 -5.88
C ALA A 103 -7.68 5.78 -4.40
N LYS A 104 -7.12 6.89 -3.87
CA LYS A 104 -6.79 7.02 -2.46
C LYS A 104 -8.04 6.95 -1.56
N ASP A 105 -9.12 7.64 -1.94
CA ASP A 105 -10.35 7.64 -1.17
C ASP A 105 -10.95 6.23 -1.09
N LEU A 106 -10.88 5.47 -2.18
CA LEU A 106 -11.32 4.07 -2.21
C LEU A 106 -10.42 3.14 -1.40
N PHE A 107 -9.10 3.30 -1.52
CA PHE A 107 -8.11 2.57 -0.73
C PHE A 107 -8.35 2.78 0.78
N GLU A 108 -8.56 4.02 1.20
CA GLU A 108 -8.82 4.39 2.60
C GLU A 108 -10.32 4.33 2.97
N SER A 109 -11.14 3.63 2.19
CA SER A 109 -12.58 3.50 2.49
C SER A 109 -12.88 2.29 3.39
N ASN A 110 -13.87 2.46 4.27
CA ASN A 110 -14.42 1.35 5.07
C ASN A 110 -15.55 0.59 4.34
N ARG A 111 -15.75 0.85 3.04
CA ARG A 111 -16.95 0.41 2.31
C ARG A 111 -17.02 -1.11 2.12
N TRP A 112 -15.86 -1.77 2.12
CA TRP A 112 -15.74 -3.21 1.87
C TRP A 112 -14.97 -3.91 3.00
N LYS A 113 -15.25 -3.53 4.25
CA LYS A 113 -14.86 -4.35 5.40
C LYS A 113 -15.63 -5.67 5.31
N ILE A 114 -14.99 -6.70 4.76
CA ILE A 114 -15.48 -8.09 4.80
C ILE A 114 -15.04 -8.69 6.13
#